data_AF-A0A699RZS3-F1
#
_entry.id   AF-A0A699RZS3-F1
#
_cell.length_a   1.000
_cell.length_b   1.000
_cell.length_c   1.000
_cell.angle_alpha   90.00
_cell.angle_beta   90.00
_cell.angle_gamma   90.00
#
_symmetry.space_group_name_H-M   'P 1'
#
loop_
_entity.id
_entity.type
_entity.pdbx_description
1 polymer ?
#
loop_
_entity_poly.entity_id
_entity_poly.type
_entity_poly.pdbx_seq_one_letter_code
_entity_poly.pdbx_strand_id
1 'polypeptide(L)' 'LEEVRIDDKLHFVEEPMEIMDCEVNKLKRSQLPIVKVRWNSRRGPEFTWEREDEMKCKYSQLFASATA' A
#
# COMPACT_ATOMS: atom_id res chain seq x y z
N LEU A 1 -8.78 -3.92 21.74
CA LEU A 1 -9.88 -3.30 20.98
C LEU A 1 -9.25 -2.76 19.71
N GLU A 2 -9.21 -3.57 18.65
CA GLU A 2 -8.87 -3.06 17.32
C GLU A 2 -10.06 -2.23 16.87
N GLU A 3 -9.92 -0.90 16.92
CA GLU A 3 -10.92 0.05 16.43
C GLU A 3 -11.04 -0.12 14.92
N VAL A 4 -11.92 -1.03 14.52
CA VAL A 4 -12.27 -1.07 13.13
C VAL A 4 -13.22 0.08 12.82
N ARG A 5 -12.68 1.09 12.16
CA ARG A 5 -13.46 2.17 11.53
C ARG A 5 -14.31 1.54 10.41
N ILE A 6 -15.57 1.29 10.71
CA ILE A 6 -16.57 0.85 9.73
C ILE A 6 -17.24 2.13 9.22
N ASP A 7 -17.08 2.45 7.93
CA ASP A 7 -17.89 3.47 7.29
C ASP A 7 -19.36 3.00 7.27
N ASP A 8 -20.33 3.92 7.34
CA ASP A 8 -21.78 3.65 7.45
C ASP A 8 -22.36 2.79 6.30
N LYS A 9 -21.54 2.43 5.31
CA LYS A 9 -21.84 1.53 4.18
C LYS A 9 -21.26 0.11 4.30
N LEU A 10 -20.72 -0.32 5.45
CA LEU A 10 -20.09 -1.64 5.63
C LEU A 10 -18.89 -1.91 4.69
N HIS A 11 -18.39 -0.90 3.96
CA HIS A 11 -17.14 -1.02 3.21
C HIS A 11 -15.98 -0.80 4.17
N PHE A 12 -15.07 -1.77 4.19
CA PHE A 12 -13.90 -1.70 5.03
C PHE A 12 -12.92 -0.84 4.26
N VAL A 13 -12.50 0.28 4.85
CA VAL A 13 -11.46 1.09 4.26
C VAL A 13 -10.13 0.37 4.53
N GLU A 14 -9.62 -0.35 3.55
CA GLU A 14 -8.28 -0.92 3.59
C GLU A 14 -7.29 0.25 3.56
N GLU A 15 -6.78 0.63 4.73
CA GLU A 15 -5.80 1.70 4.85
C GLU A 15 -4.39 1.12 4.64
N PRO A 16 -3.60 1.68 3.71
CA PRO A 16 -2.23 1.23 3.51
C PRO A 16 -1.38 1.68 4.69
N MET A 17 -0.76 0.73 5.38
CA MET A 17 0.01 0.98 6.59
C MET A 17 1.45 1.34 6.29
N GLU A 18 2.10 0.56 5.43
CA GLU A 18 3.54 0.63 5.23
C GLU A 18 3.93 0.02 3.88
N ILE A 19 5.00 0.55 3.30
CA ILE A 19 5.67 -0.06 2.15
C ILE A 19 6.70 -1.05 2.68
N MET A 20 6.48 -2.33 2.42
CA MET A 20 7.34 -3.42 2.88
C MET A 20 8.51 -3.70 1.94
N ASP A 21 8.35 -3.40 0.65
CA ASP A 21 9.35 -3.70 -0.36
C ASP A 21 9.16 -2.82 -1.60
N CYS A 22 10.21 -2.66 -2.40
CA CYS A 22 10.17 -2.00 -3.70
C CYS A 22 10.91 -2.84 -4.76
N GLU A 23 10.21 -3.15 -5.84
CA GLU A 23 10.76 -3.91 -6.95
C GLU A 23 10.55 -3.16 -8.26
N VAL A 24 11.52 -3.25 -9.17
CA VAL A 24 11.38 -2.70 -10.52
C VAL A 24 11.13 -3.83 -11.49
N ASN A 25 9.89 -3.96 -11.94
CA ASN A 25 9.53 -4.90 -12.99
C ASN A 25 10.13 -4.45 -14.32
N LYS A 26 11.22 -5.11 -14.73
CA LYS A 26 11.88 -4.89 -16.02
C LYS A 26 11.16 -5.67 -17.10
N LEU A 27 10.32 -4.98 -17.86
CA LEU A 27 9.72 -5.49 -19.08
C LEU A 27 10.71 -5.32 -20.25
N LYS A 28 10.45 -5.99 -21.38
CA LYS A 28 11.34 -5.97 -22.56
C LYS A 28 11.69 -4.57 -23.09
N ARG A 29 10.87 -3.56 -22.80
CA ARG A 29 11.04 -2.17 -23.27
C ARG A 29 10.79 -1.10 -22.21
N SER A 30 10.42 -1.48 -20.99
CA SER A 30 10.05 -0.53 -19.94
C SER A 30 10.43 -1.07 -18.58
N GLN A 31 10.55 -0.16 -17.63
CA GLN A 31 10.76 -0.47 -16.22
C GLN A 31 9.57 0.11 -15.47
N LEU A 32 8.88 -0.72 -14.70
CA LEU A 32 7.76 -0.31 -13.88
C LEU A 32 8.11 -0.52 -12.41
N PRO A 33 8.38 0.55 -11.65
CA PRO A 33 8.55 0.47 -10.22
C PRO A 33 7.22 0.10 -9.56
N ILE A 34 7.24 -0.96 -8.77
CA ILE A 34 6.13 -1.45 -7.96
C ILE A 34 6.58 -1.54 -6.51
N VAL A 35 5.64 -1.34 -5.59
CA VAL A 35 5.89 -1.39 -4.15
C VAL A 35 4.97 -2.43 -3.52
N LYS A 36 5.51 -3.19 -2.58
CA LYS A 36 4.72 -4.11 -1.77
C LYS A 36 4.13 -3.32 -0.61
N VAL A 37 2.81 -3.24 -0.57
CA VAL A 37 2.09 -2.45 0.43
C VAL A 37 1.43 -3.40 1.41
N ARG A 38 1.62 -3.14 2.71
CA ARG A 38 0.86 -3.81 3.77
C ARG A 38 -0.41 -3.01 4.04
N TRP A 39 -1.56 -3.68 3.96
CA TRP A 39 -2.87 -3.10 4.22
C TRP A 39 -3.40 -3.52 5.59
N ASN A 40 -4.06 -2.58 6.27
CA ASN A 40 -4.80 -2.86 7.49
C ASN A 40 -6.18 -3.46 7.13
N SER A 41 -6.22 -4.75 6.85
CA SER A 41 -7.46 -5.47 6.56
C SER A 41 -7.97 -6.20 7.81
N ARG A 42 -9.29 -6.25 8.01
CA ARG A 42 -9.92 -6.96 9.15
C ARG A 42 -9.65 -8.46 9.14
N ARG A 43 -9.31 -9.04 8.00
CA ARG A 43 -9.01 -10.48 7.88
C ARG A 43 -7.56 -10.80 8.22
N GLY A 44 -6.74 -9.79 8.55
CA GLY A 44 -5.33 -9.89 8.83
C GLY A 44 -4.49 -9.00 7.89
N PRO A 45 -3.16 -9.00 8.05
CA PRO A 45 -2.28 -8.23 7.18
C PRO A 45 -2.39 -8.73 5.74
N GLU A 46 -2.84 -7.86 4.85
CA GLU A 46 -2.88 -8.14 3.41
C GLU A 46 -1.70 -7.45 2.73
N PHE A 47 -1.13 -8.11 1.72
CA PHE A 47 0.02 -7.60 1.00
C PHE A 47 -0.27 -7.62 -0.49
N THR A 48 -0.30 -6.44 -1.10
CA THR A 48 -0.45 -6.30 -2.56
C THR A 48 0.75 -5.60 -3.16
N TRP A 49 0.95 -5.81 -4.45
CA TRP A 49 1.93 -5.08 -5.24
C TRP A 49 1.22 -3.98 -6.00
N GLU A 50 1.48 -2.74 -5.62
CA GLU A 50 0.91 -1.56 -6.25
C GLU A 50 1.97 -0.81 -7.05
N ARG A 51 1.55 0.01 -7.99
CA ARG A 51 2.48 0.87 -8.71
C ARG A 51 3.00 1.98 -7.80
N GLU A 52 4.30 2.21 -7.87
CA GLU A 52 4.96 3.21 -7.02
C GLU A 52 4.44 4.62 -7.28
N ASP A 53 4.19 4.98 -8.54
CA ASP A 53 3.72 6.30 -8.94
C ASP A 53 2.32 6.60 -8.40
N GLU A 54 1.40 5.64 -8.50
CA GLU A 54 0.05 5.77 -7.93
C GLU A 54 0.08 5.88 -6.41
N MET A 55 0.89 5.04 -5.75
CA MET A 55 1.04 5.08 -4.30
C MET A 55 1.67 6.39 -3.84
N LYS A 56 2.65 6.95 -4.57
CA LYS A 56 3.23 8.27 -4.28
C LYS A 56 2.22 9.39 -4.43
N CYS A 57 1.34 9.33 -5.43
CA CYS A 57 0.31 10.34 -5.63
C CYS A 57 -0.77 10.29 -4.54
N LYS A 58 -1.25 9.10 -4.17
CA LYS A 58 -2.36 8.93 -3.22
C LYS A 58 -1.90 8.92 -1.76
N TYR A 59 -0.72 8.37 -1.49
CA TYR A 59 -0.20 8.08 -0.15
C TYR A 59 1.27 8.48 -0.03
N SER A 60 1.61 9.70 -0.43
CA SER A 60 2.97 10.24 -0.36
C SER A 60 3.60 10.12 1.03
N GLN A 61 2.79 10.18 2.10
CA GLN A 61 3.23 10.03 3.48
C GLN A 61 3.92 8.69 3.76
N LEU A 62 3.53 7.61 3.08
CA LEU A 62 4.12 6.27 3.27
C LEU A 62 5.54 6.17 2.73
N PHE A 63 5.89 7.01 1.76
CA PHE A 63 7.24 7.11 1.19
C PHE A 63 8.15 8.03 2.00
N ALA A 64 7.58 8.96 2.75
CA ALA A 64 8.34 9.84 3.63
C ALA A 64 8.77 9.14 4.93
N SER A 65 7.95 8.22 5.45
CA SER A 65 8.20 7.48 6.69
C SER A 65 9.14 6.28 6.55
N ALA A 66 9.45 5.83 5.32
CA ALA A 66 10.37 4.71 5.06
C ALA A 66 11.86 5.05 5.32
N THR A 67 12.15 6.16 6.00
CA THR A 67 13.49 6.63 6.34
C THR A 67 13.73 6.48 7.84
N ALA A 68 14.19 5.30 8.29
CA ALA A 68 14.80 5.09 9.61
C ALA A 68 15.76 3.90 9.57
#